data_AF-A0A382UBI6-F1
#
_entry.id   AF-A0A382UBI6-F1
#
_cell.length_a   1.000
_cell.length_b   1.000
_cell.length_c   1.000
_cell.angle_alpha   90.00
_cell.angle_beta   90.00
_cell.angle_gamma   90.00
#
_symmetry.space_group_name_H-M   'P 1'
#
loop_
_entity.id
_entity.type
_entity.pdbx_description
1 polymer ?
#
loop_
_entity_poly.entity_id
_entity_poly.type
_entity_poly.pdbx_seq_one_letter_code
_entity_poly.pdbx_strand_id
1 'polypeptide(L)'
;YFALHVPESLRVLLVGDQRGDTYYARRALTAGSSVDPVLDVGQALVEDLSPEILAATDVVALCNLVRLSPERTRLLHDYAADGGGIIIFPSTRVDLSYLNRHLLPALVPATVKGVVGVPGSDGSQYQRLDPDRPYHPLFEGLLVSDPELPRFWASFEILSKPDLKPLILFDDGSPALVEGWGAKGRVLLFAGPLDLEWNDLPLRGIFAPLLHRLSRYLSLPPDQGRSYLVGQTAHRHLPSPLSAGARVQAESPSGRRFHLEAQLSSGRTLWRVPVLSESGLWRLLTEGEVVDRFP
;
A
#
# COMPACT_ATOMS: atom_id res chain seq x y z
N TYR A 1 -17.29 21.55 7.43
CA TYR A 1 -15.99 21.95 6.84
C TYR A 1 -15.15 20.70 6.66
N PHE A 2 -15.01 20.27 5.40
CA PHE A 2 -14.19 19.13 5.01
C PHE A 2 -12.79 19.69 4.72
N ALA A 3 -11.85 19.53 5.66
CA ALA A 3 -10.46 19.89 5.43
C ALA A 3 -9.79 18.68 4.76
N LEU A 4 -9.89 18.61 3.43
CA LEU A 4 -9.02 17.73 2.66
C LEU A 4 -7.62 18.33 2.78
N HIS A 5 -6.78 17.77 3.65
CA HIS A 5 -5.37 18.17 3.71
C HIS A 5 -4.71 17.59 2.47
N VAL A 6 -4.71 18.36 1.38
CA VAL A 6 -3.94 18.05 0.19
C VAL A 6 -2.53 18.53 0.49
N PRO A 7 -1.55 17.62 0.67
CA PRO A 7 -0.17 18.05 0.89
C PRO A 7 0.29 18.92 -0.28
N GLU A 8 1.04 19.99 0.01
CA GLU A 8 1.52 20.96 -0.99
C GLU A 8 2.49 20.32 -2.01
N SER A 9 3.13 19.21 -1.64
CA SER A 9 3.95 18.35 -2.49
C SER A 9 3.90 16.91 -1.99
N LEU A 10 3.80 15.93 -2.88
CA LEU A 10 3.91 14.50 -2.60
C LEU A 10 5.26 14.00 -3.13
N ARG A 11 6.19 13.70 -2.22
CA ARG A 11 7.55 13.28 -2.55
C ARG A 11 7.65 11.77 -2.65
N VAL A 12 7.89 11.29 -3.86
CA VAL A 12 8.09 9.87 -4.17
C VAL A 12 9.56 9.62 -4.49
N LEU A 13 10.21 8.78 -3.69
CA LEU A 13 11.58 8.35 -3.93
C LEU A 13 11.58 6.98 -4.62
N LEU A 14 12.08 6.93 -5.85
CA LEU A 14 12.30 5.70 -6.59
C LEU A 14 13.69 5.15 -6.25
N VAL A 15 13.75 3.93 -5.73
CA VAL A 15 14.98 3.31 -5.26
C VAL A 15 15.22 2.02 -6.02
N GLY A 16 16.41 1.87 -6.59
CA GLY A 16 16.86 0.65 -7.25
C GLY A 16 18.24 0.22 -6.77
N ASP A 17 18.66 -0.99 -7.11
CA ASP A 17 20.04 -1.42 -6.92
C ASP A 17 20.94 -0.77 -7.98
N GLN A 18 20.37 -0.46 -9.15
CA GLN A 18 21.00 0.26 -10.25
C GLN A 18 20.07 1.35 -10.78
N ARG A 19 20.65 2.37 -11.44
CA ARG A 19 19.86 3.48 -12.03
C ARG A 19 18.80 3.00 -13.04
N GLY A 20 19.07 1.90 -13.74
CA GLY A 20 18.14 1.31 -14.71
C GLY A 20 16.86 0.75 -14.10
N ASP A 21 16.92 0.28 -12.85
CA ASP A 21 15.80 -0.41 -12.19
C ASP A 21 14.57 0.50 -12.02
N THR A 22 14.80 1.80 -11.86
CA THR A 22 13.76 2.81 -11.67
C THR A 22 13.26 3.42 -12.98
N TYR A 23 13.79 2.99 -14.14
CA TYR A 23 13.52 3.62 -15.44
C TYR A 23 12.02 3.70 -15.76
N TYR A 24 11.30 2.57 -15.68
CA TYR A 24 9.88 2.51 -16.01
C TYR A 24 9.03 3.31 -15.03
N ALA A 25 9.25 3.14 -13.72
CA ALA A 25 8.52 3.87 -12.69
C ALA A 25 8.73 5.39 -12.82
N ARG A 26 9.97 5.83 -13.08
CA ARG A 26 10.27 7.25 -13.32
C ARG A 26 9.52 7.76 -14.53
N ARG A 27 9.60 7.06 -15.67
CA ARG A 27 8.91 7.47 -16.90
C ARG A 27 7.41 7.58 -16.68
N ALA A 28 6.81 6.63 -15.97
CA ALA A 28 5.39 6.62 -15.64
C ALA A 28 4.98 7.82 -14.77
N LEU A 29 5.70 8.08 -13.67
CA LEU A 29 5.37 9.15 -12.74
C LEU A 29 5.71 10.56 -13.26
N THR A 30 6.68 10.69 -14.16
CA THR A 30 7.05 11.98 -14.79
C THR A 30 6.27 12.28 -16.06
N ALA A 31 5.73 11.28 -16.75
CA ALA A 31 4.85 11.50 -17.90
C ALA A 31 3.54 12.21 -17.50
N GLY A 32 3.15 12.11 -16.23
CA GLY A 32 1.97 12.74 -15.65
C GLY A 32 2.22 14.08 -14.94
N SER A 33 3.40 14.71 -15.05
CA SER A 33 3.68 15.98 -14.35
C SER A 33 2.73 17.13 -14.72
N SER A 34 2.06 17.04 -15.88
CA SER A 34 0.96 17.95 -16.28
C SER A 34 -0.40 17.58 -15.67
N VAL A 35 -0.57 16.35 -15.20
CA VAL A 35 -1.77 15.79 -14.57
C VAL A 35 -1.71 15.94 -13.04
N ASP A 36 -0.51 15.94 -12.47
CA ASP A 36 -0.27 15.99 -11.03
C ASP A 36 0.93 16.89 -10.67
N PRO A 37 0.76 18.21 -10.63
CA PRO A 37 1.86 19.15 -10.35
C PRO A 37 2.39 19.06 -8.91
N VAL A 38 1.73 18.28 -8.06
CA VAL A 38 2.08 18.09 -6.64
C VAL A 38 3.11 16.96 -6.50
N LEU A 39 3.24 16.08 -7.48
CA LEU A 39 4.15 14.93 -7.41
C LEU A 39 5.61 15.34 -7.68
N ASP A 40 6.46 15.21 -6.65
CA ASP A 40 7.91 15.39 -6.76
C ASP A 40 8.59 14.02 -6.76
N VAL A 41 9.31 13.69 -7.84
CA VAL A 41 9.86 12.34 -8.07
C VAL A 41 11.38 12.38 -8.01
N GLY A 42 11.93 11.81 -6.93
CA GLY A 42 13.36 11.60 -6.75
C GLY A 42 13.81 10.20 -7.19
N GLN A 43 15.11 10.05 -7.39
CA GLN A 43 15.77 8.76 -7.58
C GLN A 43 16.92 8.61 -6.59
N ALA A 44 17.11 7.41 -6.06
CA ALA A 44 18.27 7.05 -5.25
C ALA A 44 18.68 5.60 -5.52
N LEU A 45 19.92 5.26 -5.18
CA LEU A 45 20.31 3.86 -5.05
C LEU A 45 20.00 3.36 -3.63
N VAL A 46 19.84 2.05 -3.47
CA VAL A 46 19.67 1.43 -2.14
C VAL A 46 20.78 1.85 -1.17
N GLU A 47 22.02 1.97 -1.67
CA GLU A 47 23.18 2.38 -0.88
C GLU A 47 23.11 3.83 -0.39
N ASP A 48 22.41 4.71 -1.11
CA ASP A 48 22.25 6.13 -0.76
C ASP A 48 21.20 6.36 0.33
N LEU A 49 20.34 5.38 0.61
CA LEU A 49 19.27 5.52 1.60
C LEU A 49 19.82 5.89 2.98
N SER A 50 19.30 6.98 3.53
CA SER A 50 19.67 7.53 4.83
C SER A 50 18.40 7.98 5.59
N PRO A 51 18.48 8.09 6.93
CA PRO A 51 17.37 8.61 7.73
C PRO A 51 16.91 9.98 7.25
N GLU A 52 17.83 10.86 6.84
CA GLU A 52 17.54 12.21 6.38
C GLU A 52 16.75 12.20 5.07
N ILE A 53 17.14 11.33 4.12
CA ILE A 53 16.44 11.17 2.84
C ILE A 53 15.03 10.61 3.09
N LEU A 54 14.90 9.61 3.95
CA LEU A 54 13.60 9.00 4.25
C LEU A 54 12.67 9.95 5.02
N ALA A 55 13.19 10.72 5.97
CA ALA A 55 12.40 11.72 6.69
C ALA A 55 11.84 12.81 5.77
N ALA A 56 12.51 13.07 4.64
CA ALA A 56 12.07 14.03 3.63
C ALA A 56 11.17 13.40 2.55
N THR A 57 10.82 12.12 2.65
CA THR A 57 10.12 11.34 1.61
C THR A 57 8.77 10.81 2.13
N ASP A 58 7.70 10.97 1.36
CA ASP A 58 6.37 10.47 1.72
C ASP A 58 6.16 9.01 1.29
N VAL A 59 6.70 8.65 0.11
CA VAL A 59 6.57 7.30 -0.45
C VAL A 59 7.89 6.82 -1.02
N VAL A 60 8.30 5.61 -0.64
CA VAL A 60 9.44 4.89 -1.20
C VAL A 60 8.96 3.79 -2.12
N ALA A 61 9.39 3.81 -3.38
CA ALA A 61 9.18 2.71 -4.31
C ALA A 61 10.48 1.94 -4.53
N LEU A 62 10.54 0.71 -4.02
CA LEU A 62 11.65 -0.20 -4.26
C LEU A 62 11.43 -0.90 -5.61
N CYS A 63 12.09 -0.41 -6.64
CA CYS A 63 11.97 -0.89 -8.01
C CYS A 63 12.99 -2.01 -8.26
N ASN A 64 12.50 -3.19 -8.68
CA ASN A 64 13.32 -4.39 -8.97
C ASN A 64 14.32 -4.71 -7.85
N LEU A 65 13.84 -4.73 -6.60
CA LEU A 65 14.66 -4.99 -5.41
C LEU A 65 15.27 -6.41 -5.43
N VAL A 66 16.59 -6.53 -5.39
CA VAL A 66 17.27 -7.83 -5.23
C VAL A 66 17.43 -8.17 -3.76
N ARG A 67 18.02 -7.26 -2.99
CA ARG A 67 18.36 -7.45 -1.56
C ARG A 67 18.70 -6.12 -0.91
N LEU A 68 18.55 -6.01 0.41
CA LEU A 68 19.09 -4.88 1.19
C LEU A 68 20.13 -5.38 2.19
N SER A 69 21.04 -4.49 2.61
CA SER A 69 21.86 -4.75 3.79
C SER A 69 21.00 -4.83 5.05
N PRO A 70 21.48 -5.45 6.14
CA PRO A 70 20.77 -5.44 7.41
C PRO A 70 20.49 -4.03 7.94
N GLU A 71 21.40 -3.06 7.74
CA GLU A 71 21.15 -1.67 8.14
C GLU A 71 20.01 -1.04 7.33
N ARG A 72 20.03 -1.23 6.01
CA ARG A 72 19.00 -0.69 5.09
C ARG A 72 17.64 -1.34 5.32
N THR A 73 17.61 -2.62 5.67
CA THR A 73 16.38 -3.32 6.06
C THR A 73 15.73 -2.69 7.29
N ARG A 74 16.52 -2.45 8.35
CA ARG A 74 16.03 -1.80 9.58
C ARG A 74 15.52 -0.40 9.32
N LEU A 75 16.27 0.38 8.54
CA LEU A 75 15.93 1.75 8.17
C LEU A 75 14.57 1.83 7.43
N LEU A 76 14.24 0.88 6.55
CA LEU A 76 12.90 0.80 5.94
C LEU A 76 11.81 0.30 6.89
N HIS A 77 12.15 -0.61 7.81
CA HIS A 77 11.21 -1.04 8.86
C HIS A 77 10.80 0.12 9.75
N ASP A 78 11.78 0.91 10.20
CA ASP A 78 11.55 2.10 11.04
C ASP A 78 10.71 3.14 10.27
N TYR A 79 11.05 3.40 9.02
CA TYR A 79 10.29 4.29 8.15
C TYR A 79 8.82 3.86 8.00
N ALA A 80 8.55 2.58 7.73
CA ALA A 80 7.19 2.06 7.66
C ALA A 80 6.47 2.10 9.03
N ALA A 81 7.20 1.90 10.12
CA ALA A 81 6.64 2.00 11.47
C ALA A 81 6.24 3.44 11.83
N ASP A 82 6.98 4.43 11.33
CA ASP A 82 6.76 5.85 11.58
C ASP A 82 5.67 6.49 10.71
N GLY A 83 5.16 5.78 9.70
CA GLY A 83 4.06 6.24 8.86
C GLY A 83 4.36 6.28 7.36
N GLY A 84 5.61 6.00 6.98
CA GLY A 84 6.04 6.02 5.59
C GLY A 84 5.30 5.03 4.70
N GLY A 85 5.04 5.44 3.46
CA GLY A 85 4.46 4.58 2.43
C GLY A 85 5.56 3.81 1.69
N ILE A 86 5.42 2.50 1.54
CA ILE A 86 6.37 1.69 0.75
C ILE A 86 5.63 0.89 -0.32
N ILE A 87 6.15 0.86 -1.55
CA ILE A 87 5.79 -0.15 -2.54
C ILE A 87 7.01 -0.96 -2.95
N ILE A 88 6.86 -2.28 -2.98
CA ILE A 88 7.92 -3.23 -3.27
C ILE A 88 7.61 -3.94 -4.59
N PHE A 89 8.48 -3.75 -5.58
CA PHE A 89 8.54 -4.52 -6.81
C PHE A 89 9.78 -5.42 -6.73
N PRO A 90 9.64 -6.72 -6.45
CA PRO A 90 10.79 -7.60 -6.34
C PRO A 90 11.48 -7.77 -7.70
N SER A 91 12.80 -7.92 -7.68
CA SER A 91 13.60 -8.24 -8.87
C SER A 91 13.34 -9.66 -9.36
N THR A 92 13.59 -9.91 -10.64
CA THR A 92 13.71 -11.27 -11.19
C THR A 92 14.83 -12.08 -10.53
N ARG A 93 15.80 -11.41 -9.89
CA ARG A 93 16.95 -12.00 -9.18
C ARG A 93 16.81 -11.97 -7.65
N VAL A 94 15.62 -11.65 -7.13
CA VAL A 94 15.41 -11.47 -5.69
C VAL A 94 15.77 -12.73 -4.90
N ASP A 95 16.44 -12.56 -3.76
CA ASP A 95 16.64 -13.64 -2.80
C ASP A 95 15.34 -13.84 -2.00
N LEU A 96 14.56 -14.86 -2.37
CA LEU A 96 13.29 -15.19 -1.72
C LEU A 96 13.46 -15.58 -0.24
N SER A 97 14.61 -16.17 0.14
CA SER A 97 14.87 -16.50 1.54
C SER A 97 15.06 -15.23 2.35
N TYR A 98 15.85 -14.28 1.82
CA TYR A 98 16.01 -12.97 2.44
C TYR A 98 14.68 -12.20 2.52
N LEU A 99 13.94 -12.15 1.40
CA LEU A 99 12.66 -11.44 1.31
C LEU A 99 11.68 -11.94 2.38
N ASN A 100 11.52 -13.26 2.50
CA ASN A 100 10.58 -13.88 3.44
C ASN A 100 11.04 -13.87 4.90
N ARG A 101 12.35 -13.91 5.17
CA ARG A 101 12.87 -14.01 6.56
C ARG A 101 13.23 -12.67 7.18
N HIS A 102 13.63 -11.69 6.37
CA HIS A 102 14.23 -10.45 6.88
C HIS A 102 13.43 -9.21 6.50
N LEU A 103 12.87 -9.13 5.28
CA LEU A 103 12.18 -7.92 4.83
C LEU A 103 10.68 -7.95 5.13
N LEU A 104 9.95 -8.92 4.59
CA LEU A 104 8.49 -8.97 4.64
C LEU A 104 7.89 -9.13 6.05
N PRO A 105 8.45 -9.89 7.00
CA PRO A 105 7.79 -10.16 8.28
C PRO A 105 7.36 -8.92 9.08
N ALA A 106 8.08 -7.79 8.96
CA ALA A 106 7.73 -6.54 9.62
C ALA A 106 6.89 -5.57 8.76
N LEU A 107 6.70 -5.88 7.48
CA LEU A 107 6.09 -4.98 6.50
C LEU A 107 4.78 -5.51 5.92
N VAL A 108 4.76 -6.77 5.49
CA VAL A 108 3.62 -7.40 4.81
C VAL A 108 3.44 -8.82 5.35
N PRO A 109 2.24 -9.21 5.83
CA PRO A 109 1.97 -10.56 6.33
C PRO A 109 1.81 -11.55 5.16
N ALA A 110 2.79 -11.60 4.26
CA ALA A 110 2.82 -12.46 3.08
C ALA A 110 4.01 -13.40 3.12
N THR A 111 3.97 -14.43 2.29
CA THR A 111 5.12 -15.25 1.96
C THR A 111 5.15 -15.45 0.45
N VAL A 112 6.28 -15.15 -0.18
CA VAL A 112 6.50 -15.39 -1.59
C VAL A 112 7.09 -16.79 -1.76
N LYS A 113 6.31 -17.71 -2.31
CA LYS A 113 6.67 -19.13 -2.40
C LYS A 113 7.64 -19.43 -3.54
N GLY A 114 7.48 -18.75 -4.67
CA GLY A 114 8.27 -19.00 -5.87
C GLY A 114 7.76 -18.21 -7.05
N VAL A 115 8.09 -18.69 -8.25
CA VAL A 115 7.68 -18.11 -9.53
C VAL A 115 6.62 -19.01 -10.15
N VAL A 116 5.56 -18.40 -10.67
CA VAL A 116 4.56 -19.05 -11.52
C VAL A 116 4.74 -18.53 -12.94
N GLY A 117 4.57 -19.41 -13.93
CA GLY A 117 4.74 -19.06 -15.33
C GLY A 117 6.19 -19.13 -15.81
N VAL A 118 6.44 -18.63 -17.03
CA VAL A 118 7.74 -18.72 -17.70
C VAL A 118 8.07 -17.35 -18.32
N PRO A 119 9.10 -16.65 -17.80
CA PRO A 119 9.58 -15.40 -18.40
C PRO A 119 10.04 -15.61 -19.84
N GLY A 120 9.79 -14.61 -20.70
CA GLY A 120 10.19 -14.65 -22.11
C GLY A 120 9.44 -15.68 -22.96
N SER A 121 8.35 -16.26 -22.43
CA SER A 121 7.45 -17.12 -23.20
C SER A 121 6.90 -16.36 -24.42
N ASP A 122 6.71 -17.07 -25.53
CA ASP A 122 6.16 -16.57 -26.80
C ASP A 122 4.69 -16.10 -26.72
N GLY A 123 4.10 -16.08 -25.52
CA GLY A 123 2.81 -15.46 -25.23
C GLY A 123 1.61 -16.37 -25.37
N SER A 124 1.81 -17.69 -25.46
CA SER A 124 0.71 -18.65 -25.51
C SER A 124 -0.06 -18.77 -24.18
N GLN A 125 0.60 -18.52 -23.04
CA GLN A 125 -0.01 -18.51 -21.70
C GLN A 125 0.44 -17.29 -20.91
N TYR A 126 -0.52 -16.56 -20.34
CA TYR A 126 -0.28 -15.42 -19.46
C TYR A 126 -1.47 -15.25 -18.51
N GLN A 127 -1.22 -14.63 -17.37
CA GLN A 127 -2.24 -14.15 -16.43
C GLN A 127 -2.55 -12.68 -16.72
N ARG A 128 -3.76 -12.25 -16.38
CA ARG A 128 -4.16 -10.85 -16.36
C ARG A 128 -4.62 -10.43 -14.98
N LEU A 129 -4.59 -9.12 -14.72
CA LEU A 129 -5.28 -8.56 -13.56
C LEU A 129 -6.79 -8.76 -13.74
N ASP A 130 -7.47 -9.27 -12.72
CA ASP A 130 -8.89 -9.57 -12.76
C ASP A 130 -9.73 -8.26 -12.72
N PRO A 131 -10.42 -7.90 -13.83
CA PRO A 131 -11.23 -6.68 -13.90
C PRO A 131 -12.57 -6.80 -13.16
N ASP A 132 -13.03 -8.03 -12.88
CA ASP A 132 -14.32 -8.33 -12.24
C ASP A 132 -14.17 -8.48 -10.72
N ARG A 133 -12.95 -8.68 -10.23
CA ARG A 133 -12.62 -8.72 -8.79
C ARG A 133 -11.65 -7.61 -8.31
N PRO A 134 -11.84 -6.33 -8.65
CA PRO A 134 -11.13 -5.25 -8.00
C PRO A 134 -11.73 -5.04 -6.60
N TYR A 135 -11.05 -5.52 -5.58
CA TYR A 135 -11.47 -5.35 -4.18
C TYR A 135 -11.31 -3.91 -3.67
N HIS A 136 -10.58 -3.07 -4.42
CA HIS A 136 -10.19 -1.73 -3.97
C HIS A 136 -10.57 -0.62 -4.96
N PRO A 137 -11.15 0.52 -4.51
CA PRO A 137 -11.45 1.70 -5.34
C PRO A 137 -10.25 2.27 -6.11
N LEU A 138 -9.03 1.87 -5.74
CA LEU A 138 -7.80 2.20 -6.45
C LEU A 138 -7.86 1.86 -7.94
N PHE A 139 -8.56 0.77 -8.28
CA PHE A 139 -8.60 0.21 -9.63
C PHE A 139 -9.87 0.58 -10.41
N GLU A 140 -10.78 1.34 -9.81
CA GLU A 140 -12.03 1.73 -10.46
C GLU A 140 -11.74 2.55 -11.72
N GLY A 141 -12.31 2.12 -12.86
CA GLY A 141 -12.09 2.74 -14.16
C GLY A 141 -10.69 2.57 -14.75
N LEU A 142 -9.81 1.75 -14.15
CA LEU A 142 -8.50 1.41 -14.72
C LEU A 142 -8.52 0.11 -15.53
N LEU A 143 -9.35 -0.86 -15.15
CA LEU A 143 -9.39 -2.21 -15.71
C LEU A 143 -10.49 -2.38 -16.77
N VAL A 144 -10.60 -1.44 -17.71
CA VAL A 144 -11.84 -1.25 -18.50
C VAL A 144 -11.87 -2.04 -19.82
N SER A 145 -10.73 -2.51 -20.34
CA SER A 145 -10.70 -3.13 -21.68
C SER A 145 -9.61 -4.20 -21.84
N ASP A 146 -10.04 -5.39 -22.30
CA ASP A 146 -9.23 -6.61 -22.43
C ASP A 146 -7.96 -6.51 -23.34
N PRO A 147 -7.90 -5.71 -24.43
CA PRO A 147 -6.65 -5.54 -25.17
C PRO A 147 -5.61 -4.66 -24.45
N GLU A 148 -6.06 -3.80 -23.52
CA GLU A 148 -5.21 -2.87 -22.76
C GLU A 148 -4.76 -3.47 -21.42
N LEU A 149 -5.35 -4.58 -20.98
CA LEU A 149 -4.94 -5.23 -19.75
C LEU A 149 -3.51 -5.79 -19.88
N PRO A 150 -2.68 -5.56 -18.86
CA PRO A 150 -1.31 -6.05 -18.83
C PRO A 150 -1.30 -7.58 -18.79
N ARG A 151 -0.39 -8.17 -19.57
CA ARG A 151 -0.13 -9.60 -19.62
C ARG A 151 1.07 -9.92 -18.75
N PHE A 152 0.93 -10.94 -17.92
CA PHE A 152 1.98 -11.47 -17.06
C PHE A 152 2.29 -12.90 -17.47
N TRP A 153 3.44 -13.11 -18.12
CA TRP A 153 3.93 -14.45 -18.46
C TRP A 153 4.54 -15.15 -17.26
N ALA A 154 5.06 -14.35 -16.30
CA ALA A 154 5.52 -14.83 -15.02
C ALA A 154 5.18 -13.83 -13.90
N SER A 155 4.99 -14.37 -12.69
CA SER A 155 4.70 -13.61 -11.47
C SER A 155 5.19 -14.37 -10.24
N PHE A 156 5.35 -13.66 -9.13
CA PHE A 156 5.66 -14.28 -7.84
C PHE A 156 4.40 -14.84 -7.18
N GLU A 157 4.46 -16.11 -6.74
CA GLU A 157 3.37 -16.76 -5.99
C GLU A 157 3.28 -16.19 -4.58
N ILE A 158 2.35 -15.26 -4.34
CA ILE A 158 2.08 -14.69 -3.02
C ILE A 158 1.07 -15.56 -2.27
N LEU A 159 1.49 -16.16 -1.16
CA LEU A 159 0.61 -16.92 -0.29
C LEU A 159 -0.16 -15.99 0.65
N SER A 160 -1.49 -16.04 0.55
CA SER A 160 -2.41 -15.34 1.45
C SER A 160 -2.32 -15.90 2.87
N LYS A 161 -1.98 -15.04 3.84
CA LYS A 161 -2.21 -15.29 5.26
C LYS A 161 -3.55 -14.65 5.68
N PRO A 162 -4.17 -15.06 6.79
CA PRO A 162 -5.48 -14.55 7.21
C PRO A 162 -5.58 -13.01 7.29
N ASP A 163 -4.48 -12.33 7.63
CA ASP A 163 -4.42 -10.87 7.77
C ASP A 163 -3.96 -10.15 6.49
N LEU A 164 -3.71 -10.89 5.40
CA LEU A 164 -3.27 -10.31 4.14
C LEU A 164 -4.47 -9.71 3.40
N LYS A 165 -4.38 -8.42 3.06
CA LYS A 165 -5.42 -7.73 2.30
C LYS A 165 -5.01 -7.66 0.82
N PRO A 166 -5.60 -8.47 -0.09
CA PRO A 166 -5.40 -8.28 -1.51
C PRO A 166 -6.06 -6.98 -1.97
N LEU A 167 -5.34 -6.19 -2.77
CA LEU A 167 -5.88 -5.00 -3.44
C LEU A 167 -6.40 -5.32 -4.85
N ILE A 168 -5.72 -6.25 -5.54
CA ILE A 168 -6.14 -6.82 -6.82
C ILE A 168 -5.60 -8.24 -6.96
N LEU A 169 -6.36 -9.09 -7.64
CA LEU A 169 -6.01 -10.47 -7.94
C LEU A 169 -5.67 -10.63 -9.42
N PHE A 170 -4.98 -11.71 -9.75
CA PHE A 170 -4.96 -12.25 -11.09
C PHE A 170 -6.27 -13.00 -11.39
N ASP A 171 -6.54 -13.23 -12.67
CA ASP A 171 -7.71 -13.97 -13.17
C ASP A 171 -7.83 -15.40 -12.62
N ASP A 172 -6.73 -16.04 -12.26
CA ASP A 172 -6.70 -17.34 -11.57
C ASP A 172 -7.01 -17.26 -10.06
N GLY A 173 -7.25 -16.06 -9.53
CA GLY A 173 -7.56 -15.79 -8.13
C GLY A 173 -6.35 -15.63 -7.22
N SER A 174 -5.13 -15.76 -7.73
CA SER A 174 -3.92 -15.50 -6.93
C SER A 174 -3.68 -13.99 -6.71
N PRO A 175 -3.05 -13.56 -5.60
CA PRO A 175 -2.85 -12.13 -5.33
C PRO A 175 -1.80 -11.49 -6.24
N ALA A 176 -2.18 -10.39 -6.91
CA ALA A 176 -1.28 -9.62 -7.76
C ALA A 176 -0.68 -8.39 -7.04
N LEU A 177 -1.49 -7.72 -6.21
CA LEU A 177 -1.02 -6.67 -5.29
C LEU A 177 -1.65 -6.89 -3.93
N VAL A 178 -0.83 -6.86 -2.89
CA VAL A 178 -1.26 -7.04 -1.52
C VAL A 178 -0.81 -5.89 -0.64
N GLU A 179 -1.62 -5.57 0.36
CA GLU A 179 -1.36 -4.56 1.35
C GLU A 179 -0.96 -5.21 2.68
N GLY A 180 0.14 -4.70 3.24
CA GLY A 180 0.60 -4.90 4.60
C GLY A 180 0.52 -3.61 5.40
N TRP A 181 0.48 -3.77 6.73
CA TRP A 181 0.32 -2.66 7.67
C TRP A 181 1.58 -2.54 8.53
N GLY A 182 2.36 -1.48 8.32
CA GLY A 182 3.35 -1.03 9.30
C GLY A 182 2.66 -0.55 10.58
N ALA A 183 3.40 -0.22 11.64
CA ALA A 183 2.79 0.33 12.86
C ALA A 183 1.84 1.50 12.58
N LYS A 184 2.29 2.42 11.71
CA LYS A 184 1.54 3.60 11.27
C LYS A 184 1.56 3.81 9.76
N GLY A 185 2.40 3.07 9.01
CA GLY A 185 2.53 3.20 7.55
C GLY A 185 1.80 2.11 6.77
N ARG A 186 1.78 2.26 5.44
CA ARG A 186 1.22 1.28 4.50
C ARG A 186 2.32 0.72 3.62
N VAL A 187 2.31 -0.60 3.42
CA VAL A 187 3.28 -1.27 2.55
C VAL A 187 2.55 -2.10 1.53
N LEU A 188 2.90 -1.92 0.26
CA LEU A 188 2.38 -2.69 -0.84
C LEU A 188 3.45 -3.63 -1.39
N LEU A 189 3.06 -4.86 -1.67
CA LEU A 189 3.90 -5.83 -2.37
C LEU A 189 3.22 -6.22 -3.68
N PHE A 190 3.90 -5.99 -4.78
CA PHE A 190 3.44 -6.37 -6.12
C PHE A 190 4.09 -7.67 -6.56
N ALA A 191 3.30 -8.56 -7.17
CA ALA A 191 3.76 -9.88 -7.61
C ALA A 191 4.61 -9.84 -8.89
N GLY A 192 4.51 -8.75 -9.67
CA GLY A 192 5.25 -8.60 -10.92
C GLY A 192 6.53 -7.75 -10.77
N PRO A 193 7.70 -8.22 -11.22
CA PRO A 193 8.85 -7.35 -11.44
C PRO A 193 8.54 -6.24 -12.46
N LEU A 194 9.27 -5.13 -12.41
CA LEU A 194 9.27 -4.13 -13.48
C LEU A 194 10.23 -4.57 -14.60
N ASP A 195 9.91 -5.71 -15.22
CA ASP A 195 10.74 -6.41 -16.20
C ASP A 195 9.88 -6.90 -17.38
N LEU A 196 10.31 -6.59 -18.60
CA LEU A 196 9.54 -6.87 -19.82
C LEU A 196 9.59 -8.33 -20.28
N GLU A 197 10.49 -9.15 -19.75
CA GLU A 197 10.45 -10.59 -19.98
C GLU A 197 9.34 -11.25 -19.12
N TRP A 198 8.98 -10.62 -17.99
CA TRP A 198 7.97 -11.16 -17.08
C TRP A 198 6.56 -10.67 -17.39
N ASN A 199 6.42 -9.39 -17.77
CA ASN A 199 5.13 -8.80 -18.07
C ASN A 199 5.24 -7.55 -18.95
N ASP A 200 4.15 -7.18 -19.61
CA ASP A 200 4.09 -5.96 -20.41
C ASP A 200 3.46 -4.77 -19.68
N LEU A 201 3.25 -4.85 -18.35
CA LEU A 201 2.64 -3.77 -17.55
C LEU A 201 3.30 -2.42 -17.80
N PRO A 202 4.64 -2.26 -17.78
CA PRO A 202 5.27 -0.96 -18.03
C PRO A 202 4.95 -0.32 -19.38
N LEU A 203 4.48 -1.11 -20.36
CA LEU A 203 4.14 -0.68 -21.70
C LEU A 203 2.65 -0.35 -21.88
N ARG A 204 1.81 -0.67 -20.88
CA ARG A 204 0.36 -0.46 -20.96
C ARG A 204 -0.06 0.91 -20.44
N GLY A 205 -1.13 1.45 -21.02
CA GLY A 205 -1.68 2.76 -20.63
C GLY A 205 -2.11 2.84 -19.17
N ILE A 206 -2.43 1.70 -18.54
CA ILE A 206 -2.80 1.62 -17.12
C ILE A 206 -1.63 1.93 -16.16
N PHE A 207 -0.37 1.74 -16.58
CA PHE A 207 0.75 1.74 -15.64
C PHE A 207 1.01 3.08 -14.97
N ALA A 208 1.01 4.17 -15.74
CA ALA A 208 1.17 5.52 -15.21
C ALA A 208 0.05 5.91 -14.23
N PRO A 209 -1.25 5.87 -14.60
CA PRO A 209 -2.31 6.22 -13.67
C PRO A 209 -2.36 5.28 -12.45
N LEU A 210 -2.01 4.00 -12.62
CA LEU A 210 -1.90 3.07 -11.48
C LEU A 210 -0.82 3.54 -10.49
N LEU A 211 0.40 3.80 -10.95
CA LEU A 211 1.48 4.26 -10.06
C LEU A 211 1.14 5.59 -9.37
N HIS A 212 0.55 6.56 -10.08
CA HIS A 212 0.08 7.80 -9.47
C HIS A 212 -0.93 7.55 -8.34
N ARG A 213 -1.93 6.70 -8.58
CA ARG A 213 -2.93 6.40 -7.54
C ARG A 213 -2.31 5.62 -6.37
N LEU A 214 -1.40 4.69 -6.63
CA LEU A 214 -0.70 3.94 -5.58
C LEU A 214 0.17 4.85 -4.71
N SER A 215 0.92 5.78 -5.31
CA SER A 215 1.70 6.79 -4.58
C SER A 215 0.81 7.63 -3.68
N ARG A 216 -0.33 8.13 -4.19
CA ARG A 216 -1.30 8.88 -3.37
C ARG A 216 -1.94 8.03 -2.28
N TYR A 217 -2.25 6.77 -2.58
CA TYR A 217 -2.82 5.86 -1.58
C TYR A 217 -1.83 5.57 -0.44
N LEU A 218 -0.55 5.46 -0.77
CA LEU A 218 0.53 5.20 0.18
C LEU A 218 0.90 6.42 1.04
N SER A 219 0.70 7.63 0.52
CA SER A 219 0.97 8.87 1.27
C SER A 219 -0.12 9.22 2.27
N LEU A 220 -1.30 8.62 2.16
CA LEU A 220 -2.40 8.85 3.09
C LEU A 220 -2.22 8.00 4.35
N PRO A 221 -2.41 8.57 5.55
CA PRO A 221 -2.41 7.80 6.78
C PRO A 221 -3.42 6.63 6.71
N PRO A 222 -3.11 5.47 7.33
CA PRO A 222 -3.98 4.30 7.39
C PRO A 222 -5.44 4.61 7.71
N ASP A 223 -5.69 5.54 8.62
CA ASP A 223 -7.02 5.90 9.13
C ASP A 223 -7.78 6.93 8.27
N GLN A 224 -7.11 7.65 7.37
CA GLN A 224 -7.74 8.67 6.50
C GLN A 224 -8.33 8.10 5.20
N GLY A 225 -8.05 6.83 4.87
CA GLY A 225 -8.52 6.18 3.63
C GLY A 225 -9.79 5.33 3.77
N ARG A 226 -10.45 5.30 4.92
CA ARG A 226 -11.65 4.47 5.13
C ARG A 226 -12.92 5.29 4.91
N SER A 227 -13.55 5.12 3.75
CA SER A 227 -14.97 5.39 3.57
C SER A 227 -15.73 4.21 4.15
N TYR A 228 -16.54 4.41 5.19
CA TYR A 228 -17.43 3.37 5.71
C TYR A 228 -18.80 3.48 5.05
N LEU A 229 -19.37 2.36 4.62
CA LEU A 229 -20.78 2.32 4.21
C LEU A 229 -21.66 2.25 5.46
N VAL A 230 -22.83 2.90 5.42
CA VAL A 230 -23.85 2.79 6.49
C VAL A 230 -24.21 1.32 6.68
N GLY A 231 -24.09 0.80 7.90
CA GLY A 231 -24.24 -0.61 8.23
C GLY A 231 -22.94 -1.37 8.50
N GLN A 232 -21.77 -0.80 8.20
CA GLN A 232 -20.48 -1.43 8.50
C GLN A 232 -20.02 -1.15 9.95
N THR A 233 -19.24 -2.08 10.51
CA THR A 233 -18.54 -1.89 11.78
C THR A 233 -17.23 -1.17 11.51
N ALA A 234 -17.04 0.00 12.10
CA ALA A 234 -15.80 0.76 11.98
C ALA A 234 -14.77 0.25 12.99
N HIS A 235 -13.56 -0.07 12.53
CA HIS A 235 -12.41 -0.26 13.41
C HIS A 235 -11.52 0.97 13.31
N ARG A 236 -11.21 1.61 14.44
CA ARG A 236 -10.35 2.79 14.46
C ARG A 236 -9.14 2.52 15.36
N HIS A 237 -7.97 2.91 14.88
CA HIS A 237 -6.77 2.94 15.69
C HIS A 237 -6.71 4.31 16.36
N LEU A 238 -6.50 4.32 17.67
CA LEU A 238 -6.22 5.57 18.38
C LEU A 238 -4.71 5.73 18.54
N PRO A 239 -4.17 6.94 18.39
CA PRO A 239 -2.78 7.21 18.71
C PRO A 239 -2.51 6.93 20.21
N SER A 240 -1.49 6.11 20.49
CA SER A 240 -1.02 5.85 21.86
C SER A 240 -0.33 7.09 22.45
N PRO A 241 -0.40 7.34 23.78
CA PRO A 241 -0.40 6.34 24.86
C PRO A 241 -1.76 6.23 25.58
N LEU A 242 -2.82 5.85 24.87
CA LEU A 242 -4.09 5.51 25.51
C LEU A 242 -4.01 4.05 25.95
N SER A 243 -3.79 3.85 27.26
CA SER A 243 -3.82 2.53 27.91
C SER A 243 -5.10 1.77 27.53
N ALA A 244 -5.03 0.43 27.46
CA ALA A 244 -6.15 -0.45 27.12
C ALA A 244 -7.41 -0.33 28.03
N GLY A 245 -7.39 0.53 29.04
CA GLY A 245 -8.52 0.91 29.90
C GLY A 245 -9.11 2.30 29.66
N ALA A 246 -8.66 3.04 28.63
CA ALA A 246 -9.21 4.36 28.30
C ALA A 246 -10.69 4.26 27.90
N ARG A 247 -11.56 5.10 28.46
CA ARG A 247 -12.98 5.12 28.08
C ARG A 247 -13.16 5.87 26.77
N VAL A 248 -13.12 5.14 25.66
CA VAL A 248 -13.34 5.72 24.33
C VAL A 248 -14.84 5.70 24.02
N GLN A 249 -15.34 6.85 23.56
CA GLN A 249 -16.72 7.01 23.09
C GLN A 249 -16.72 7.42 21.62
N ALA A 250 -17.66 6.92 20.83
CA ALA A 250 -17.96 7.45 19.51
C ALA A 250 -19.22 8.33 19.59
N GLU A 251 -19.16 9.53 19.04
CA GLU A 251 -20.29 10.45 18.88
C GLU A 251 -20.74 10.44 17.42
N SER A 252 -22.02 10.14 17.17
CA SER A 252 -22.63 10.17 15.85
C SER A 252 -22.87 11.61 15.36
N PRO A 253 -23.14 11.80 14.06
CA PRO A 253 -23.51 13.11 13.51
C PRO A 253 -24.76 13.72 14.17
N SER A 254 -25.70 12.90 14.64
CA SER A 254 -26.87 13.32 15.43
C SER A 254 -26.57 13.64 16.91
N GLY A 255 -25.33 13.44 17.36
CA GLY A 255 -24.89 13.68 18.75
C GLY A 255 -25.10 12.50 19.70
N ARG A 256 -25.42 11.29 19.20
CA ARG A 256 -25.58 10.10 20.05
C ARG A 256 -24.22 9.53 20.40
N ARG A 257 -23.99 9.21 21.67
CA ARG A 257 -22.71 8.67 22.16
C ARG A 257 -22.79 7.16 22.40
N PHE A 258 -21.79 6.45 21.91
CA PHE A 258 -21.64 5.01 22.01
C PHE A 258 -20.32 4.69 22.72
N HIS A 259 -20.33 3.83 23.72
CA HIS A 259 -19.09 3.35 24.32
C HIS A 259 -18.45 2.32 23.39
N LEU A 260 -17.14 2.46 23.18
CA LEU A 260 -16.38 1.53 22.35
C LEU A 260 -15.74 0.45 23.19
N GLU A 261 -15.73 -0.76 22.65
CA GLU A 261 -15.00 -1.88 23.23
C GLU A 261 -13.61 -1.97 22.59
N ALA A 262 -12.59 -2.06 23.43
CA ALA A 262 -11.23 -2.38 23.02
C ALA A 262 -11.11 -3.87 22.70
N GLN A 263 -10.72 -4.19 21.47
CA GLN A 263 -10.25 -5.51 21.08
C GLN A 263 -8.73 -5.49 20.93
N LEU A 264 -8.06 -6.36 21.66
CA LEU A 264 -6.64 -6.66 21.44
C LEU A 264 -6.53 -7.62 20.26
N SER A 265 -5.96 -7.16 19.15
CA SER A 265 -5.58 -8.00 18.01
C SER A 265 -4.10 -7.81 17.71
N SER A 266 -3.35 -8.91 17.66
CA SER A 266 -1.92 -8.92 17.27
C SER A 266 -1.05 -7.87 17.99
N GLY A 267 -1.26 -7.68 19.31
CA GLY A 267 -0.47 -6.75 20.13
C GLY A 267 -0.88 -5.27 20.03
N ARG A 268 -2.01 -4.95 19.37
CA ARG A 268 -2.57 -3.59 19.28
C ARG A 268 -4.00 -3.54 19.81
N THR A 269 -4.39 -2.39 20.38
CA THR A 269 -5.76 -2.10 20.80
C THR A 269 -6.54 -1.48 19.64
N LEU A 270 -7.52 -2.21 19.12
CA LEU A 270 -8.50 -1.76 18.14
C LEU A 270 -9.78 -1.37 18.87
N TRP A 271 -10.35 -0.21 18.55
CA TRP A 271 -11.64 0.18 19.09
C TRP A 271 -12.74 -0.15 18.09
N ARG A 272 -13.68 -1.02 18.49
CA ARG A 272 -14.80 -1.44 17.67
C ARG A 272 -15.93 -0.42 17.80
N VAL A 273 -16.14 0.38 16.76
CA VAL A 273 -17.31 1.25 16.65
C VAL A 273 -18.52 0.41 16.25
N PRO A 274 -19.63 0.45 17.02
CA PRO A 274 -20.85 -0.27 16.64
C PRO A 274 -21.38 0.21 15.28
N VAL A 275 -22.26 -0.59 14.69
CA VAL A 275 -22.82 -0.41 13.34
C VAL A 275 -23.14 1.05 13.06
N LEU A 276 -22.45 1.63 12.08
CA LEU A 276 -22.62 3.02 11.65
C LEU A 276 -24.02 3.16 11.04
N SER A 277 -24.96 3.67 11.83
CA SER A 277 -26.38 3.79 11.46
C SER A 277 -26.72 5.11 10.80
N GLU A 278 -25.77 6.04 10.75
CA GLU A 278 -25.96 7.41 10.26
C GLU A 278 -24.77 7.82 9.37
N SER A 279 -25.08 8.47 8.25
CA SER A 279 -24.09 9.11 7.39
C SER A 279 -23.70 10.48 7.93
N GLY A 280 -22.41 10.78 8.03
CA GLY A 280 -21.89 12.08 8.44
C GLY A 280 -20.65 11.96 9.32
N LEU A 281 -20.12 13.09 9.79
CA LEU A 281 -18.90 13.08 10.61
C LEU A 281 -19.13 12.52 12.02
N TRP A 282 -18.58 11.33 12.26
CA TRP A 282 -18.42 10.73 13.57
C TRP A 282 -17.16 11.26 14.27
N ARG A 283 -17.21 11.33 15.60
CA ARG A 283 -16.08 11.77 16.43
C ARG A 283 -15.74 10.70 17.44
N LEU A 284 -14.46 10.40 17.61
CA LEU A 284 -14.00 9.62 18.76
C LEU A 284 -13.59 10.57 19.86
N LEU A 285 -14.10 10.30 21.06
CA LEU A 285 -13.87 11.07 22.27
C LEU A 285 -13.15 10.19 23.28
N THR A 286 -12.13 10.73 23.94
CA THR A 286 -11.51 10.14 25.13
C THR A 286 -11.52 11.19 26.23
N GLU A 287 -12.08 10.86 27.40
CA GLU A 287 -12.24 11.80 28.53
C GLU A 287 -12.92 13.14 28.16
N GLY A 288 -13.71 13.17 27.08
CA GLY A 288 -14.40 14.36 26.59
C GLY A 288 -13.65 15.15 25.52
N GLU A 289 -12.40 14.80 25.21
CA GLU A 289 -11.64 15.40 24.11
C GLU A 289 -11.74 14.60 22.83
N VAL A 290 -11.82 15.28 21.68
CA VAL A 290 -11.92 14.64 20.36
C VAL A 290 -10.53 14.15 19.94
N VAL A 291 -10.36 12.82 19.91
CA VAL A 291 -9.10 12.14 19.56
C VAL A 291 -9.02 11.71 18.10
N ASP A 292 -10.16 11.56 17.41
CA ASP A 292 -10.23 11.23 15.99
C ASP A 292 -11.57 11.69 15.39
N ARG A 293 -11.64 11.85 14.06
CA ARG A 293 -12.84 12.20 13.30
C ARG A 293 -12.91 11.38 12.01
N PHE A 294 -14.07 10.82 11.70
CA PHE A 294 -14.24 9.99 10.51
C PHE A 294 -15.61 10.15 9.85
N PRO A 295 -15.71 9.98 8.52
CA PRO A 295 -16.97 10.09 7.77
C PRO A 295 -17.86 8.85 7.91
#